data_AF-A0A8S3H2L6-F1
#
_entry.id   AF-A0A8S3H2L6-F1
#
_cell.length_a   1.000
_cell.length_b   1.000
_cell.length_c   1.000
_cell.angle_alpha   90.00
_cell.angle_beta   90.00
_cell.angle_gamma   90.00
#
_symmetry.space_group_name_H-M   'P 1'
#
loop_
_entity.id
_entity.type
_entity.pdbx_description
1 polymer ?
#
loop_
_entity_poly.entity_id
_entity_poly.type
_entity_poly.pdbx_seq_one_letter_code
_entity_poly.pdbx_strand_id
1 'polypeptide(L)'
;MDDSEFDQVPQILFKGVSSLKTIGCPGTLIPMTNQARAVICGADSNNVIAAASLLGRGRCLVFAHSGYPYMFINVDVEDRKFVENCRLWLAKGRNAQFVLIDDTRSLSDVPLDEKILVWNGECIKSDIFMQNLYDYLRQGGALVCGATPWGWLQLNSGKILSDLPFFHFCDFIGIKLTENYSNCSNPMPFRLELIQFKNIHHATQKLVADPTDIESLCIVGGACKDLNVDVSGLPIEILKNIAMKAENEVIPSNNCPIQDKCCRQKSSGLCGILCVLTSTKAP
;
A
#
# COMPACT_ATOMS: atom_id res chain seq x y z
N MET A 1 18.80 -6.53 4.90
CA MET A 1 17.44 -6.44 5.44
C MET A 1 16.77 -7.72 5.06
N ASP A 2 16.43 -8.56 6.03
CA ASP A 2 15.52 -9.67 5.78
C ASP A 2 14.09 -9.12 5.67
N ASP A 3 13.17 -9.92 5.12
CA ASP A 3 11.76 -9.53 5.00
C ASP A 3 11.10 -9.23 6.38
N SER A 4 11.70 -9.68 7.49
CA SER A 4 11.17 -9.49 8.84
C SER A 4 11.29 -8.06 9.36
N GLU A 5 12.27 -7.29 8.87
CA GLU A 5 12.42 -5.87 9.23
C GLU A 5 11.38 -4.99 8.51
N PHE A 6 10.97 -5.36 7.30
CA PHE A 6 9.96 -4.62 6.54
C PHE A 6 8.53 -4.82 7.12
N ASP A 7 8.26 -5.99 7.70
CA ASP A 7 7.02 -6.27 8.43
C ASP A 7 6.85 -5.39 9.68
N GLN A 8 7.94 -4.83 10.21
CA GLN A 8 7.94 -4.00 11.40
C GLN A 8 7.95 -2.49 11.09
N VAL A 9 7.85 -2.11 9.82
CA VAL A 9 7.90 -0.69 9.42
C VAL A 9 6.94 0.19 10.20
N PRO A 10 5.66 -0.17 10.40
CA PRO A 10 4.77 0.71 11.15
C PRO A 10 5.23 0.94 12.60
N GLN A 11 5.71 -0.11 13.27
CA GLN A 11 6.26 -0.05 14.63
C GLN A 11 7.55 0.79 14.68
N ILE A 12 8.41 0.67 13.66
CA ILE A 12 9.64 1.46 13.54
C ILE A 12 9.29 2.94 13.39
N LEU A 13 8.39 3.28 12.48
CA LEU A 13 8.00 4.66 12.18
C LEU A 13 7.30 5.33 13.37
N PHE A 14 6.50 4.59 14.12
CA PHE A 14 5.78 5.09 15.29
C PHE A 14 6.47 4.82 16.64
N LYS A 15 7.75 4.41 16.65
CA LYS A 15 8.48 4.19 17.90
C LYS A 15 8.53 5.45 18.77
N GLY A 16 7.81 5.43 19.89
CA GLY A 16 7.67 6.58 20.79
C GLY A 16 6.72 7.67 20.29
N VAL A 17 5.84 7.35 19.34
CA VAL A 17 4.82 8.23 18.78
C VAL A 17 3.44 7.59 19.01
N SER A 18 2.56 8.26 19.74
CA SER A 18 1.20 7.76 20.04
C SER A 18 0.14 8.25 19.06
N SER A 19 0.41 9.36 18.38
CA SER A 19 -0.51 9.99 17.44
C SER A 19 0.25 10.89 16.49
N LEU A 20 -0.35 11.17 15.33
CA LEU A 20 0.16 12.11 14.34
C LEU A 20 -0.87 13.22 14.12
N LYS A 21 -0.42 14.44 13.85
CA LYS A 21 -1.32 15.51 13.43
C LYS A 21 -2.06 15.11 12.14
N THR A 22 -3.36 15.34 12.14
CA THR A 22 -4.19 15.08 10.95
C THR A 22 -4.11 16.26 10.00
N ILE A 23 -3.69 16.02 8.76
CA ILE A 23 -3.61 17.04 7.73
C ILE A 23 -4.74 16.82 6.72
N GLY A 24 -5.69 17.75 6.70
CA GLY A 24 -6.85 17.72 5.80
C GLY A 24 -7.70 16.46 5.96
N CYS A 25 -8.33 16.03 4.87
CA CYS A 25 -9.09 14.79 4.79
C CYS A 25 -8.36 13.82 3.86
N PRO A 26 -7.58 12.85 4.38
CA PRO A 26 -6.77 12.00 3.53
C PRO A 26 -7.63 11.10 2.64
N GLY A 27 -7.13 10.75 1.46
CA GLY A 27 -7.65 9.67 0.64
C GLY A 27 -7.44 8.28 1.27
N THR A 28 -7.72 7.22 0.50
CA THR A 28 -7.32 5.85 0.88
C THR A 28 -6.40 5.20 -0.15
N LEU A 29 -5.49 4.35 0.34
CA LEU A 29 -4.50 3.57 -0.39
C LEU A 29 -4.81 2.08 -0.25
N ILE A 30 -4.26 1.27 -1.15
CA ILE A 30 -4.29 -0.20 -1.01
C ILE A 30 -2.86 -0.72 -1.29
N PRO A 31 -2.15 -1.25 -0.29
CA PRO A 31 -0.89 -1.96 -0.51
C PRO A 31 -1.14 -3.27 -1.25
N MET A 32 -0.51 -3.44 -2.40
CA MET A 32 -0.86 -4.47 -3.39
C MET A 32 0.16 -5.61 -3.51
N THR A 33 1.36 -5.43 -2.97
CA THR A 33 2.46 -6.39 -3.14
C THR A 33 3.11 -6.69 -1.80
N ASN A 34 3.89 -7.77 -1.71
CA ASN A 34 4.72 -8.04 -0.52
C ASN A 34 5.80 -6.97 -0.27
N GLN A 35 6.05 -6.11 -1.26
CA GLN A 35 6.98 -4.98 -1.15
C GLN A 35 6.30 -3.68 -0.72
N ALA A 36 4.98 -3.66 -0.55
CA ALA A 36 4.24 -2.54 0.05
C ALA A 36 3.75 -2.91 1.46
N ARG A 37 3.39 -1.93 2.30
CA ARG A 37 2.87 -2.16 3.66
C ARG A 37 2.03 -0.98 4.11
N ALA A 38 0.86 -1.24 4.71
CA ALA A 38 0.10 -0.18 5.38
C ALA A 38 0.88 0.33 6.60
N VAL A 39 0.97 1.65 6.75
CA VAL A 39 1.69 2.31 7.86
C VAL A 39 0.72 3.03 8.77
N ILE A 40 -0.29 3.67 8.20
CA ILE A 40 -1.31 4.41 8.95
C ILE A 40 -2.68 4.08 8.35
N CYS A 41 -3.63 3.80 9.24
CA CYS A 41 -5.04 3.65 8.90
C CYS A 41 -5.87 4.73 9.61
N GLY A 42 -7.02 5.07 9.02
CA GLY A 42 -7.99 6.00 9.59
C GLY A 42 -8.86 5.36 10.67
N ALA A 43 -10.17 5.47 10.53
CA ALA A 43 -11.13 4.92 11.49
C ALA A 43 -11.08 3.37 11.57
N ASP A 44 -10.75 2.71 10.47
CA ASP A 44 -10.66 1.25 10.32
C ASP A 44 -9.48 0.84 9.43
N SER A 45 -9.19 -0.46 9.35
CA SER A 45 -8.07 -1.03 8.60
C SER A 45 -8.20 -0.96 7.08
N ASN A 46 -9.38 -0.64 6.55
CA ASN A 46 -9.60 -0.48 5.11
C ASN A 46 -9.23 0.93 4.64
N ASN A 47 -9.22 1.88 5.57
CA ASN A 47 -8.87 3.27 5.34
C ASN A 47 -7.37 3.49 5.51
N VAL A 48 -6.52 2.78 4.75
CA VAL A 48 -5.08 3.01 4.75
C VAL A 48 -4.82 4.39 4.18
N ILE A 49 -4.21 5.29 4.94
CA ILE A 49 -3.91 6.66 4.49
C ILE A 49 -2.43 6.88 4.18
N ALA A 50 -1.58 6.00 4.69
CA ALA A 50 -0.15 6.00 4.40
C ALA A 50 0.36 4.57 4.25
N ALA A 51 1.21 4.35 3.26
CA ALA A 51 1.82 3.07 2.97
C ALA A 51 3.31 3.23 2.67
N ALA A 52 4.09 2.26 3.14
CA ALA A 52 5.49 2.12 2.79
C ALA A 52 5.62 1.20 1.58
N SER A 53 6.64 1.41 0.75
CA SER A 53 6.99 0.48 -0.32
C SER A 53 8.50 0.38 -0.54
N LEU A 54 8.94 -0.76 -1.06
CA LEU A 54 10.29 -1.02 -1.52
C LEU A 54 10.32 -1.10 -3.04
N LEU A 55 11.27 -0.38 -3.66
CA LEU A 55 11.55 -0.48 -5.09
C LEU A 55 13.05 -0.71 -5.29
N GLY A 56 13.42 -1.94 -5.67
CA GLY A 56 14.82 -2.37 -5.70
C GLY A 56 15.44 -2.25 -4.31
N ARG A 57 16.44 -1.39 -4.14
CA ARG A 57 17.00 -1.09 -2.80
C ARG A 57 16.39 0.13 -2.14
N GLY A 58 15.52 0.88 -2.81
CA GLY A 58 14.96 2.14 -2.33
C GLY A 58 13.79 1.95 -1.37
N ARG A 59 13.46 3.01 -0.64
CA ARG A 59 12.34 3.04 0.31
C ARG A 59 11.44 4.23 0.00
N CYS A 60 10.15 3.97 -0.08
CA CYS A 60 9.12 4.97 -0.32
C CYS A 60 8.16 5.02 0.86
N LEU A 61 7.75 6.23 1.24
CA LEU A 61 6.61 6.47 2.11
C LEU A 61 5.59 7.32 1.34
N VAL A 62 4.40 6.75 1.15
CA VAL A 62 3.31 7.32 0.34
C VAL A 62 2.18 7.73 1.26
N PHE A 63 1.64 8.94 1.06
CA PHE A 63 0.46 9.43 1.74
C PHE A 63 -0.68 9.70 0.76
N ALA A 64 -1.91 9.46 1.20
CA ALA A 64 -3.12 9.80 0.44
C ALA A 64 -3.58 11.25 0.64
N HIS A 65 -2.69 12.14 1.08
CA HIS A 65 -2.95 13.58 1.12
C HIS A 65 -1.68 14.34 0.79
N SER A 66 -1.76 15.32 -0.11
CA SER A 66 -0.63 16.14 -0.56
C SER A 66 -0.02 17.01 0.55
N GLY A 67 -0.76 17.26 1.62
CA GLY A 67 -0.27 18.00 2.78
C GLY A 67 0.76 17.25 3.64
N TYR A 68 0.73 15.91 3.70
CA TYR A 68 1.66 15.16 4.55
C TYR A 68 3.14 15.25 4.11
N PRO A 69 3.49 15.14 2.81
CA PRO A 69 4.87 15.33 2.38
C PRO A 69 5.51 16.63 2.88
N TYR A 70 4.76 17.73 2.98
CA TYR A 70 5.28 19.02 3.46
C TYR A 70 5.64 19.01 4.95
N MET A 71 5.09 18.10 5.76
CA MET A 71 5.45 17.97 7.18
C MET A 71 6.93 17.57 7.36
N PHE A 72 7.53 16.93 6.36
CA PHE A 72 8.94 16.53 6.38
C PHE A 72 9.89 17.70 6.07
N ILE A 73 9.37 18.76 5.47
CA ILE A 73 10.10 20.00 5.20
C ILE A 73 9.92 20.97 6.37
N ASN A 74 8.69 21.14 6.83
CA ASN A 74 8.32 22.04 7.92
C ASN A 74 7.84 21.21 9.13
N VAL A 75 8.79 20.74 9.92
CA VAL A 75 8.54 19.79 11.01
C VAL A 75 8.04 20.50 12.26
N ASP A 76 6.76 20.29 12.60
CA ASP A 76 6.19 20.70 13.87
C ASP A 76 6.82 19.93 15.05
N VAL A 77 6.85 20.54 16.25
CA VAL A 77 7.46 19.92 17.45
C VAL A 77 6.81 18.57 17.78
N GLU A 78 5.49 18.48 17.61
CA GLU A 78 4.67 17.30 17.91
C GLU A 78 4.97 16.12 16.98
N ASP A 79 5.27 16.40 15.71
CA ASP A 79 5.53 15.37 14.69
C ASP A 79 7.04 15.04 14.54
N ARG A 80 7.91 15.76 15.25
CA ARG A 80 9.38 15.63 15.13
C ARG A 80 9.88 14.20 15.30
N LYS A 81 9.33 13.47 16.27
CA LYS A 81 9.75 12.10 16.55
C LYS A 81 9.37 11.15 15.41
N PHE A 82 8.17 11.31 14.86
CA PHE A 82 7.71 10.55 13.70
C PHE A 82 8.58 10.83 12.47
N VAL A 83 8.84 12.10 12.18
CA VAL A 83 9.70 12.50 11.04
C VAL A 83 11.12 11.96 11.20
N GLU A 84 11.68 11.96 12.40
CA GLU A 84 13.01 11.39 12.66
C GLU A 84 13.04 9.86 12.48
N ASN A 85 12.04 9.14 12.98
CA ASN A 85 11.93 7.70 12.74
C ASN A 85 11.80 7.39 11.25
N CYS A 86 11.02 8.18 10.51
CA CYS A 86 10.92 8.09 9.05
C CYS A 86 12.25 8.35 8.37
N ARG A 87 13.01 9.37 8.79
CA ARG A 87 14.35 9.63 8.24
C ARG A 87 15.26 8.43 8.41
N LEU A 88 15.34 7.89 9.62
CA LEU A 88 16.18 6.75 9.93
C LEU A 88 15.75 5.52 9.12
N TRP A 89 14.45 5.27 8.98
CA TRP A 89 14.00 4.17 8.15
C TRP A 89 14.28 4.42 6.67
N LEU A 90 13.87 5.55 6.10
CA LEU A 90 14.05 5.86 4.68
C LEU A 90 15.53 5.83 4.26
N ALA A 91 16.41 6.44 5.06
CA ALA A 91 17.84 6.55 4.79
C ALA A 91 18.69 5.40 5.37
N LYS A 92 18.06 4.34 5.90
CA LYS A 92 18.73 3.14 6.43
C LYS A 92 19.72 3.46 7.56
N GLY A 93 19.28 4.30 8.49
CA GLY A 93 20.03 4.74 9.67
C GLY A 93 20.92 5.95 9.44
N ARG A 94 20.99 6.47 8.21
CA ARG A 94 21.81 7.64 7.88
C ARG A 94 21.07 8.94 8.18
N ASN A 95 21.83 9.98 8.50
CA ASN A 95 21.29 11.31 8.73
C ASN A 95 21.10 12.07 7.39
N ALA A 96 20.07 11.68 6.64
CA ALA A 96 19.75 12.30 5.37
C ALA A 96 18.81 13.52 5.53
N GLN A 97 18.95 14.49 4.63
CA GLN A 97 18.14 15.69 4.56
C GLN A 97 16.92 15.48 3.65
N PHE A 98 15.73 15.85 4.12
CA PHE A 98 14.55 15.95 3.27
C PHE A 98 14.68 17.14 2.31
N VAL A 99 14.46 16.90 1.02
CA VAL A 99 14.54 17.92 -0.03
C VAL A 99 13.32 17.82 -0.92
N LEU A 100 12.60 18.93 -1.04
CA LEU A 100 11.48 19.06 -1.98
C LEU A 100 12.02 18.96 -3.41
N ILE A 101 11.39 18.10 -4.21
CA ILE A 101 11.64 18.03 -5.64
C ILE A 101 11.03 19.29 -6.29
N ASP A 102 11.90 20.19 -6.73
CA ASP A 102 11.59 21.22 -7.72
C ASP A 102 11.89 20.68 -9.14
N ASP A 103 11.20 21.19 -10.16
CA ASP A 103 11.36 20.76 -11.56
C ASP A 103 12.73 21.13 -12.17
N THR A 104 13.62 21.73 -11.40
CA THR A 104 14.88 22.33 -11.88
C THR A 104 16.12 21.47 -11.60
N ARG A 105 16.00 20.39 -10.82
CA ARG A 105 17.15 19.52 -10.48
C ARG A 105 17.13 18.22 -11.27
N SER A 106 18.28 17.91 -11.88
CA SER A 106 18.53 16.55 -12.35
C SER A 106 18.61 15.61 -11.15
N LEU A 107 17.77 14.58 -11.13
CA LEU A 107 17.81 13.55 -10.09
C LEU A 107 19.09 12.71 -10.15
N SER A 108 19.81 12.72 -11.28
CA SER A 108 21.08 12.00 -11.45
C SER A 108 22.16 12.43 -10.46
N ASP A 109 22.10 13.68 -10.01
CA ASP A 109 23.15 14.29 -9.17
C ASP A 109 22.78 14.28 -7.69
N VAL A 110 21.62 13.70 -7.35
CA VAL A 110 21.15 13.61 -5.96
C VAL A 110 21.86 12.46 -5.25
N PRO A 111 22.65 12.74 -4.18
CA PRO A 111 23.32 11.68 -3.46
C PRO A 111 22.31 10.76 -2.74
N LEU A 112 22.36 9.46 -3.06
CA LEU A 112 21.43 8.44 -2.54
C LEU A 112 21.40 8.37 -1.01
N ASP A 113 22.53 8.63 -0.38
CA ASP A 113 22.73 8.41 1.06
C ASP A 113 22.58 9.69 1.91
N GLU A 114 22.50 10.86 1.28
CA GLU A 114 22.43 12.15 1.97
C GLU A 114 21.07 12.83 1.85
N LYS A 115 20.28 12.48 0.83
CA LYS A 115 19.01 13.14 0.54
C LYS A 115 17.86 12.16 0.55
N ILE A 116 16.73 12.60 1.11
CA ILE A 116 15.44 11.96 0.96
C ILE A 116 14.60 12.92 0.12
N LEU A 117 14.13 12.45 -1.03
CA LEU A 117 13.30 13.26 -1.91
C LEU A 117 11.91 13.40 -1.32
N VAL A 118 11.31 14.59 -1.47
CA VAL A 118 9.93 14.87 -1.08
C VAL A 118 9.17 15.34 -2.31
N TRP A 119 8.09 14.66 -2.67
CA TRP A 119 7.29 14.98 -3.86
C TRP A 119 5.81 15.13 -3.52
N ASN A 120 5.24 16.29 -3.87
CA ASN A 120 3.80 16.43 -3.98
C ASN A 120 3.34 15.86 -5.34
N GLY A 121 2.69 14.71 -5.31
CA GLY A 121 2.31 13.89 -6.46
C GLY A 121 1.28 14.53 -7.41
N GLU A 122 0.74 15.70 -7.10
CA GLU A 122 -0.26 16.37 -7.91
C GLU A 122 0.32 17.08 -9.15
N CYS A 123 1.63 17.36 -9.17
CA CYS A 123 2.28 17.99 -10.32
C CYS A 123 2.69 16.96 -11.39
N ILE A 124 2.41 17.26 -12.65
CA ILE A 124 2.91 16.50 -13.81
C ILE A 124 4.44 16.57 -13.83
N LYS A 125 5.08 15.44 -14.07
CA LYS A 125 6.52 15.32 -14.31
C LYS A 125 6.76 14.71 -15.69
N SER A 126 7.88 15.04 -16.32
CA SER A 126 8.24 14.44 -17.61
C SER A 126 8.58 12.96 -17.47
N ASP A 127 8.44 12.19 -18.55
CA ASP A 127 8.80 10.76 -18.56
C ASP A 127 10.27 10.54 -18.18
N ILE A 128 11.16 11.45 -18.63
CA ILE A 128 12.58 11.44 -18.27
C ILE A 128 12.76 11.61 -16.76
N PHE A 129 12.02 12.53 -16.15
CA PHE A 129 12.05 12.72 -14.70
C PHE A 129 11.58 11.45 -13.98
N MET A 130 10.47 10.86 -14.42
CA MET A 130 9.93 9.64 -13.80
C MET A 130 10.90 8.47 -13.93
N GLN A 131 11.54 8.30 -15.08
CA GLN A 131 12.55 7.28 -15.28
C GLN A 131 13.74 7.47 -14.33
N ASN A 132 14.25 8.70 -14.21
CA ASN A 132 15.33 9.03 -13.28
C ASN A 132 14.92 8.78 -11.81
N LEU A 133 13.66 9.06 -11.45
CA LEU A 133 13.13 8.76 -10.12
C LEU A 133 13.10 7.25 -9.85
N TYR A 134 12.65 6.45 -10.82
CA TYR A 134 12.68 4.99 -10.69
C TYR A 134 14.10 4.46 -10.51
N ASP A 135 15.06 4.99 -11.28
CA ASP A 135 16.45 4.55 -11.20
C ASP A 135 17.12 5.01 -9.90
N TYR A 136 16.82 6.21 -9.41
CA TYR A 136 17.24 6.69 -8.10
C TYR A 136 16.74 5.76 -6.99
N LEU A 137 15.46 5.37 -7.02
CA LEU A 137 14.88 4.44 -6.05
C LEU A 137 15.52 3.05 -6.15
N ARG A 138 15.59 2.46 -7.35
CA ARG A 138 16.20 1.13 -7.54
C ARG A 138 17.62 1.05 -6.99
N GLN A 139 18.39 2.13 -7.12
CA GLN A 139 19.77 2.21 -6.64
C GLN A 139 19.90 2.34 -5.12
N GLY A 140 18.81 2.69 -4.41
CA GLY A 140 18.79 2.76 -2.96
C GLY A 140 18.35 4.09 -2.38
N GLY A 141 17.93 5.03 -3.24
CA GLY A 141 17.42 6.33 -2.82
C GLY A 141 16.10 6.23 -2.07
N ALA A 142 15.69 7.35 -1.47
CA ALA A 142 14.51 7.42 -0.63
C ALA A 142 13.53 8.51 -1.07
N LEU A 143 12.24 8.24 -0.94
CA LEU A 143 11.17 9.16 -1.32
C LEU A 143 10.07 9.21 -0.27
N VAL A 144 9.66 10.42 0.09
CA VAL A 144 8.35 10.69 0.68
C VAL A 144 7.49 11.35 -0.38
N CYS A 145 6.27 10.86 -0.59
CA CYS A 145 5.38 11.45 -1.56
C CYS A 145 3.91 11.31 -1.17
N GLY A 146 3.06 12.09 -1.83
CA GLY A 146 1.63 12.01 -1.61
C GLY A 146 0.86 12.95 -2.51
N ALA A 147 -0.40 12.60 -2.75
CA ALA A 147 -1.38 13.40 -3.46
C ALA A 147 -2.73 13.28 -2.76
N THR A 148 -3.70 14.13 -3.06
CA THR A 148 -5.06 14.03 -2.54
C THR A 148 -6.00 13.57 -3.67
N PRO A 149 -6.20 12.26 -3.91
CA PRO A 149 -6.82 11.79 -5.15
C PRO A 149 -8.27 12.27 -5.33
N TRP A 150 -9.08 12.15 -4.29
CA TRP A 150 -10.48 12.62 -4.30
C TRP A 150 -10.57 14.13 -4.54
N GLY A 151 -9.68 14.92 -3.93
CA GLY A 151 -9.64 16.37 -4.08
C GLY A 151 -9.19 16.77 -5.49
N TRP A 152 -8.22 16.06 -6.04
CA TRP A 152 -7.78 16.26 -7.43
C TRP A 152 -8.91 15.97 -8.41
N LEU A 153 -9.66 14.87 -8.24
CA LEU A 153 -10.81 14.53 -9.10
C LEU A 153 -11.90 15.61 -9.04
N GLN A 154 -12.18 16.16 -7.86
CA GLN A 154 -13.13 17.27 -7.71
C GLN A 154 -12.73 18.51 -8.50
N LEU A 155 -11.43 18.80 -8.57
CA LEU A 155 -10.90 19.97 -9.27
C LEU A 155 -10.68 19.73 -10.77
N ASN A 156 -10.71 18.47 -11.23
CA ASN A 156 -10.42 18.07 -12.60
C ASN A 156 -11.62 17.35 -13.23
N SER A 157 -12.70 18.10 -13.49
CA SER A 157 -13.92 17.55 -14.06
C SER A 157 -13.67 16.81 -15.38
N GLY A 158 -14.28 15.62 -15.52
CA GLY A 158 -14.12 14.75 -16.69
C GLY A 158 -12.84 13.93 -16.72
N LYS A 159 -11.97 14.04 -15.69
CA LYS A 159 -10.82 13.17 -15.50
C LYS A 159 -11.17 11.96 -14.65
N ILE A 160 -10.40 10.90 -14.83
CA ILE A 160 -10.45 9.68 -14.01
C ILE A 160 -9.18 9.57 -13.17
N LEU A 161 -9.16 8.65 -12.20
CA LEU A 161 -8.05 8.52 -11.27
C LEU A 161 -6.71 8.24 -11.96
N SER A 162 -6.70 7.54 -13.09
CA SER A 162 -5.47 7.28 -13.86
C SER A 162 -4.89 8.51 -14.56
N ASP A 163 -5.66 9.60 -14.68
CA ASP A 163 -5.15 10.87 -15.20
C ASP A 163 -4.34 11.66 -14.15
N LEU A 164 -4.42 11.28 -12.87
CA LEU A 164 -3.61 11.88 -11.82
C LEU A 164 -2.13 11.50 -12.04
N PRO A 165 -1.18 12.45 -12.11
CA PRO A 165 0.23 12.14 -12.37
C PRO A 165 0.84 11.15 -11.38
N PHE A 166 0.36 11.17 -10.14
CA PHE A 166 0.76 10.27 -9.07
C PHE A 166 0.34 8.81 -9.28
N PHE A 167 -0.68 8.56 -10.09
CA PHE A 167 -1.34 7.25 -10.19
C PHE A 167 -0.39 6.15 -10.67
N HIS A 168 0.24 6.37 -11.82
CA HIS A 168 1.13 5.37 -12.42
C HIS A 168 2.38 5.11 -11.58
N PHE A 169 2.88 6.13 -10.87
CA PHE A 169 3.97 5.95 -9.92
C PHE A 169 3.56 5.02 -8.77
N CYS A 170 2.41 5.26 -8.15
CA CYS A 170 1.91 4.45 -7.05
C CYS A 170 1.70 2.99 -7.49
N ASP A 171 1.06 2.80 -8.64
CA ASP A 171 0.86 1.49 -9.24
C ASP A 171 2.19 0.74 -9.41
N PHE A 172 3.17 1.43 -9.98
CA PHE A 172 4.49 0.87 -10.22
C PHE A 172 5.21 0.40 -8.94
N ILE A 173 5.01 1.09 -7.81
CA ILE A 173 5.56 0.69 -6.51
C ILE A 173 4.61 -0.21 -5.70
N GLY A 174 3.58 -0.76 -6.32
CA GLY A 174 2.67 -1.72 -5.68
C GLY A 174 1.74 -1.08 -4.64
N ILE A 175 1.32 0.16 -4.84
CA ILE A 175 0.33 0.86 -4.01
C ILE A 175 -0.76 1.39 -4.94
N LYS A 176 -2.03 1.11 -4.65
CA LYS A 176 -3.15 1.68 -5.40
C LYS A 176 -3.73 2.89 -4.70
N LEU A 177 -4.02 3.91 -5.49
CA LEU A 177 -4.84 5.04 -5.07
C LEU A 177 -6.31 4.64 -5.20
N THR A 178 -7.16 5.31 -4.42
CA THR A 178 -8.61 5.18 -4.54
C THR A 178 -9.25 6.56 -4.64
N GLU A 179 -10.50 6.59 -5.10
CA GLU A 179 -11.31 7.81 -5.14
C GLU A 179 -11.94 8.15 -3.78
N ASN A 180 -11.75 7.28 -2.78
CA ASN A 180 -12.32 7.44 -1.45
C ASN A 180 -11.48 8.36 -0.57
N TYR A 181 -12.13 8.91 0.44
CA TYR A 181 -11.48 9.63 1.53
C TYR A 181 -11.78 8.98 2.88
N SER A 182 -10.85 9.16 3.80
CA SER A 182 -10.90 8.67 5.17
C SER A 182 -11.24 9.80 6.12
N ASN A 183 -12.22 9.58 6.98
CA ASN A 183 -12.50 10.46 8.09
C ASN A 183 -11.57 10.12 9.27
N CYS A 184 -10.56 10.96 9.52
CA CYS A 184 -9.60 10.78 10.60
C CYS A 184 -9.88 11.77 11.75
N SER A 185 -9.81 11.29 12.99
CA SER A 185 -9.79 12.15 14.18
C SER A 185 -8.52 13.01 14.20
N ASN A 186 -8.55 14.15 14.90
CA ASN A 186 -7.37 15.00 15.10
C ASN A 186 -7.05 15.15 16.61
N PRO A 187 -5.85 14.76 17.10
CA PRO A 187 -4.80 14.07 16.35
C PRO A 187 -5.22 12.64 16.02
N MET A 188 -4.64 12.10 14.95
CA MET A 188 -4.91 10.73 14.52
C MET A 188 -4.15 9.75 15.41
N PRO A 189 -4.85 8.87 16.15
CA PRO A 189 -4.18 7.91 17.01
C PRO A 189 -3.44 6.86 16.19
N PHE A 190 -2.25 6.47 16.62
CA PHE A 190 -1.58 5.30 16.08
C PHE A 190 -2.21 4.04 16.65
N ARG A 191 -2.76 3.21 15.78
CA ARG A 191 -3.47 1.97 16.13
C ARG A 191 -2.83 0.78 15.43
N LEU A 192 -1.87 0.15 16.12
CA LEU A 192 -1.10 -0.97 15.58
C LEU A 192 -2.00 -2.17 15.20
N GLU A 193 -3.12 -2.33 15.90
CA GLU A 193 -4.15 -3.33 15.63
C GLU A 193 -4.87 -3.12 14.29
N LEU A 194 -4.87 -1.91 13.72
CA LEU A 194 -5.47 -1.63 12.42
C LEU A 194 -4.52 -1.90 11.24
N ILE A 195 -3.22 -2.00 11.50
CA ILE A 195 -2.16 -2.15 10.49
C ILE A 195 -1.45 -3.53 10.56
N GLN A 196 -1.98 -4.44 11.37
CA GLN A 196 -1.49 -5.82 11.48
C GLN A 196 -1.79 -6.67 10.24
N PHE A 197 -2.65 -6.19 9.35
CA PHE A 197 -3.05 -6.92 8.17
C PHE A 197 -1.93 -6.91 7.13
N LYS A 198 -1.67 -8.08 6.56
CA LYS A 198 -0.75 -8.19 5.43
C LYS A 198 -1.39 -7.59 4.17
N ASN A 199 -0.56 -7.31 3.17
CA ASN A 199 -0.97 -6.57 1.96
C ASN A 199 -2.15 -7.22 1.26
N ILE A 200 -2.11 -8.55 1.14
CA ILE A 200 -3.24 -9.29 0.57
C ILE A 200 -4.53 -9.19 1.38
N HIS A 201 -4.47 -9.07 2.70
CA HIS A 201 -5.66 -8.88 3.52
C HIS A 201 -6.26 -7.49 3.29
N HIS A 202 -5.42 -6.45 3.16
CA HIS A 202 -5.91 -5.12 2.76
C HIS A 202 -6.54 -5.14 1.36
N ALA A 203 -5.92 -5.82 0.38
CA ALA A 203 -6.51 -6.00 -0.95
C ALA A 203 -7.82 -6.80 -0.92
N THR A 204 -7.88 -7.88 -0.12
CA THR A 204 -9.08 -8.73 0.04
C THR A 204 -10.22 -7.94 0.69
N GLN A 205 -9.93 -7.19 1.76
CA GLN A 205 -10.92 -6.33 2.41
C GLN A 205 -11.42 -5.24 1.45
N LYS A 206 -10.53 -4.70 0.61
CA LYS A 206 -10.95 -3.75 -0.42
C LYS A 206 -11.86 -4.41 -1.46
N LEU A 207 -11.55 -5.62 -1.91
CA LEU A 207 -12.42 -6.36 -2.84
C LEU A 207 -13.81 -6.63 -2.28
N VAL A 208 -13.92 -6.87 -0.98
CA VAL A 208 -15.24 -6.99 -0.33
C VAL A 208 -16.02 -5.69 -0.45
N ALA A 209 -15.35 -4.55 -0.28
CA ALA A 209 -15.97 -3.23 -0.38
C ALA A 209 -16.24 -2.80 -1.83
N ASP A 210 -15.36 -3.17 -2.76
CA ASP A 210 -15.46 -2.91 -4.19
C ASP A 210 -15.08 -4.17 -5.00
N PRO A 211 -16.08 -5.01 -5.34
CA PRO A 211 -15.90 -6.24 -6.10
C PRO A 211 -15.38 -6.06 -7.53
N THR A 212 -15.37 -4.82 -8.03
CA THR A 212 -15.00 -4.50 -9.42
C THR A 212 -13.53 -4.12 -9.58
N ASP A 213 -12.78 -4.05 -8.48
CA ASP A 213 -11.35 -3.75 -8.50
C ASP A 213 -10.56 -4.92 -9.14
N ILE A 214 -10.39 -4.82 -10.46
CA ILE A 214 -9.70 -5.79 -11.32
C ILE A 214 -8.30 -6.10 -10.81
N GLU A 215 -7.61 -5.15 -10.20
CA GLU A 215 -6.21 -5.29 -9.78
C GLU A 215 -6.11 -5.97 -8.43
N SER A 216 -6.97 -5.57 -7.48
CA SER A 216 -7.13 -6.33 -6.23
C SER A 216 -7.53 -7.78 -6.53
N LEU A 217 -8.41 -8.02 -7.52
CA LEU A 217 -8.76 -9.36 -7.98
C LEU A 217 -7.54 -10.13 -8.50
N CYS A 218 -6.68 -9.48 -9.29
CA CYS A 218 -5.46 -10.10 -9.83
C CYS A 218 -4.47 -10.46 -8.73
N ILE A 219 -4.30 -9.62 -7.72
CA ILE A 219 -3.37 -9.86 -6.61
C ILE A 219 -3.87 -10.95 -5.68
N VAL A 220 -5.14 -10.90 -5.30
CA VAL A 220 -5.74 -11.98 -4.50
C VAL A 220 -5.69 -13.29 -5.29
N GLY A 221 -6.01 -13.27 -6.59
CA GLY A 221 -5.93 -14.46 -7.45
C GLY A 221 -4.51 -15.00 -7.64
N GLY A 222 -3.52 -14.14 -7.85
CA GLY A 222 -2.12 -14.53 -7.96
C GLY A 222 -1.60 -15.17 -6.68
N ALA A 223 -1.88 -14.57 -5.52
CA ALA A 223 -1.46 -15.14 -4.24
C ALA A 223 -2.25 -16.41 -3.85
N CYS A 224 -3.48 -16.58 -4.33
CA CYS A 224 -4.18 -17.87 -4.23
C CYS A 224 -3.43 -18.99 -4.98
N LYS A 225 -2.64 -18.68 -6.02
CA LYS A 225 -1.74 -19.67 -6.65
C LYS A 225 -0.59 -20.08 -5.74
N ASP A 226 -0.12 -19.16 -4.88
CA ASP A 226 1.15 -19.28 -4.17
C ASP A 226 1.07 -19.55 -2.65
N LEU A 227 -0.10 -19.56 -1.98
CA LEU A 227 -0.41 -20.22 -0.67
C LEU A 227 -1.63 -19.62 0.05
N ASN A 228 -2.45 -20.50 0.68
CA ASN A 228 -3.22 -20.35 1.95
C ASN A 228 -3.89 -19.00 2.29
N VAL A 229 -4.43 -18.28 1.32
CA VAL A 229 -5.21 -17.05 1.56
C VAL A 229 -6.59 -17.43 2.09
N ASP A 230 -6.95 -16.87 3.25
CA ASP A 230 -8.31 -16.98 3.76
C ASP A 230 -9.24 -16.06 2.96
N VAL A 231 -9.95 -16.66 2.01
CA VAL A 231 -10.99 -16.04 1.20
C VAL A 231 -12.40 -16.34 1.74
N SER A 232 -12.49 -16.93 2.93
CA SER A 232 -13.76 -17.28 3.56
C SER A 232 -14.50 -15.99 3.95
N GLY A 233 -15.57 -15.68 3.19
CA GLY A 233 -16.33 -14.43 3.34
C GLY A 233 -16.42 -13.60 2.06
N LEU A 234 -15.66 -13.91 1.01
CA LEU A 234 -15.86 -13.29 -0.30
C LEU A 234 -17.16 -13.80 -0.95
N PRO A 235 -17.97 -12.90 -1.56
CA PRO A 235 -19.09 -13.30 -2.41
C PRO A 235 -18.67 -14.28 -3.50
N ILE A 236 -19.54 -15.25 -3.83
CA ILE A 236 -19.22 -16.32 -4.78
C ILE A 236 -18.84 -15.81 -6.17
N GLU A 237 -19.40 -14.67 -6.60
CA GLU A 237 -19.05 -14.04 -7.88
C GLU A 237 -17.62 -13.45 -7.88
N ILE A 238 -17.17 -12.92 -6.74
CA ILE A 238 -15.78 -12.47 -6.58
C ILE A 238 -14.84 -13.68 -6.65
N LEU A 239 -15.19 -14.75 -5.95
CA LEU A 239 -14.41 -15.99 -5.96
C LEU A 239 -14.29 -16.59 -7.37
N LYS A 240 -15.38 -16.57 -8.15
CA LYS A 240 -15.35 -16.99 -9.56
C LYS A 240 -14.43 -16.11 -10.40
N ASN A 241 -14.50 -14.79 -10.25
CA ASN A 241 -13.64 -13.86 -10.97
C ASN A 241 -12.15 -14.06 -10.63
N ILE A 242 -11.85 -14.28 -9.34
CA ILE A 242 -10.51 -14.63 -8.86
C ILE A 242 -10.05 -15.95 -9.49
N ALA A 243 -10.89 -16.99 -9.48
CA ALA A 243 -10.61 -18.31 -10.05
C ALA A 243 -10.26 -18.24 -11.52
N MET A 244 -11.10 -17.55 -12.31
CA MET A 244 -10.93 -17.39 -13.75
C MET A 244 -9.60 -16.71 -14.09
N LYS A 245 -9.22 -15.66 -13.36
CA LYS A 245 -7.94 -14.96 -13.55
C LYS A 245 -6.74 -15.75 -13.04
N ALA A 246 -6.94 -16.54 -11.99
CA ALA A 246 -5.92 -17.41 -11.44
C ALA A 246 -5.78 -18.73 -12.23
N GLU A 247 -6.49 -18.91 -13.35
CA GLU A 247 -6.53 -20.18 -14.12
C GLU A 247 -6.86 -21.41 -13.25
N ASN A 248 -7.57 -21.20 -12.14
CA ASN A 248 -7.89 -22.23 -11.16
C ASN A 248 -9.38 -22.52 -11.19
N GLU A 249 -9.75 -23.75 -10.83
CA GLU A 249 -11.15 -24.11 -10.62
C GLU A 249 -11.52 -23.87 -9.15
N VAL A 250 -12.58 -23.09 -8.92
CA VAL A 250 -13.15 -22.90 -7.59
C VAL A 250 -14.22 -23.96 -7.36
N ILE A 251 -13.97 -24.84 -6.40
CA ILE A 251 -14.91 -25.87 -5.98
C ILE A 251 -15.56 -25.45 -4.66
N PRO A 252 -16.90 -25.30 -4.62
CA PRO A 252 -17.64 -25.09 -3.38
C PRO A 252 -17.27 -26.14 -2.31
N SER A 253 -17.24 -25.76 -1.04
CA SER A 253 -16.76 -26.63 0.06
C SER A 253 -17.52 -27.96 0.17
N ASN A 254 -18.81 -27.97 -0.18
CA ASN A 254 -19.65 -29.17 -0.27
C ASN A 254 -19.25 -30.15 -1.39
N ASN A 255 -18.48 -29.69 -2.37
CA ASN A 255 -17.99 -30.49 -3.50
C ASN A 255 -16.46 -30.69 -3.46
N CYS A 256 -15.75 -30.22 -2.41
CA CYS A 256 -14.30 -30.38 -2.33
C CYS A 256 -13.93 -31.87 -2.27
N PRO A 257 -13.09 -32.40 -3.17
CA PRO A 257 -12.74 -33.82 -3.21
C PRO A 257 -11.85 -34.29 -2.03
N ILE A 258 -11.36 -33.34 -1.21
CA ILE A 258 -10.54 -33.60 -0.02
C ILE A 258 -11.42 -33.55 1.23
N GLN A 259 -12.50 -34.34 1.29
CA GLN A 259 -13.40 -34.34 2.45
C GLN A 259 -12.74 -34.88 3.75
N ASP A 260 -11.64 -35.64 3.64
CA ASP A 260 -11.18 -36.47 4.77
C ASP A 260 -9.94 -35.96 5.55
N LYS A 261 -9.21 -34.94 5.10
CA LYS A 261 -7.98 -34.50 5.79
C LYS A 261 -8.03 -33.13 6.46
N CYS A 262 -8.87 -32.21 5.98
CA CYS A 262 -8.98 -30.85 6.57
C CYS A 262 -10.04 -30.75 7.69
N CYS A 263 -11.01 -31.67 7.74
CA CYS A 263 -12.21 -31.58 8.58
C CYS A 263 -12.10 -32.18 9.99
N ARG A 264 -10.98 -32.03 10.71
CA ARG A 264 -10.86 -32.50 12.11
C ARG A 264 -11.28 -31.49 13.19
N GLN A 265 -11.84 -30.34 12.83
CA GLN A 265 -12.52 -29.45 13.78
C GLN A 265 -14.01 -29.32 13.43
N LYS A 266 -14.74 -30.43 13.58
CA LYS A 266 -16.21 -30.43 13.62
C LYS A 266 -16.68 -29.98 15.01
N SER A 267 -16.79 -28.68 15.26
CA SER A 267 -17.57 -28.20 16.41
C SER A 267 -18.29 -26.85 16.23
N SER A 268 -18.26 -26.21 15.06
CA SER A 268 -18.96 -24.90 14.88
C SER A 268 -19.70 -24.70 13.55
N GLY A 269 -19.85 -25.72 12.70
CA GLY A 269 -20.77 -25.64 11.55
C GLY A 269 -20.40 -24.67 10.42
N LEU A 270 -19.21 -24.06 10.45
CA LEU A 270 -18.70 -23.18 9.38
C LEU A 270 -17.28 -23.61 9.00
N CYS A 271 -17.17 -24.67 8.19
CA CYS A 271 -15.93 -24.94 7.46
C CYS A 271 -15.98 -24.09 6.18
N GLY A 272 -15.53 -22.82 6.28
CA GLY A 272 -15.46 -21.87 5.16
C GLY A 272 -14.30 -22.10 4.20
N ILE A 273 -13.73 -23.31 4.17
CA ILE A 273 -12.55 -23.61 3.35
C ILE A 273 -13.01 -23.83 1.90
N LEU A 274 -12.75 -22.85 1.05
CA LEU A 274 -12.85 -22.98 -0.40
C LEU A 274 -11.62 -23.76 -0.90
N CYS A 275 -11.83 -24.93 -1.50
CA CYS A 275 -10.73 -25.68 -2.12
C CYS A 275 -10.45 -25.10 -3.50
N VAL A 276 -9.32 -24.42 -3.66
CA VAL A 276 -8.79 -24.02 -4.97
C VAL A 276 -7.96 -25.19 -5.49
N LEU A 277 -8.47 -25.90 -6.52
CA LEU A 277 -7.67 -26.93 -7.19
C LEU A 277 -6.79 -26.26 -8.25
N THR A 278 -5.49 -26.45 -8.13
CA THR A 278 -4.54 -26.07 -9.17
C THR A 278 -4.59 -27.11 -10.28
N SER A 279 -5.10 -26.71 -11.44
CA SER A 279 -4.95 -27.49 -12.67
C SER A 279 -3.48 -27.43 -13.07
N THR A 280 -2.67 -28.38 -12.60
CA THR A 280 -1.39 -28.65 -13.26
C THR A 280 -1.71 -29.26 -14.62
N LYS A 281 -1.77 -28.42 -15.66
CA LYS A 281 -1.62 -28.93 -17.02
C LYS A 281 -0.20 -29.48 -17.11
N ALA A 282 -0.06 -30.79 -16.97
CA ALA A 282 1.14 -31.50 -17.41
C ALA A 282 1.37 -31.19 -18.90
N PRO A 283 2.64 -31.06 -19.34
CA PRO A 283 3.01 -30.61 -20.69
C PRO A 283 2.41 -31.47 -21.80
#